data_AF-A0A5M8NS88-F1
#
_entry.id   AF-A0A5M8NS88-F1
#
_cell.length_a   1.000
_cell.length_b   1.000
_cell.length_c   1.000
_cell.angle_alpha   90.00
_cell.angle_beta   90.00
_cell.angle_gamma   90.00
#
_symmetry.space_group_name_H-M   'P 1'
#
loop_
_entity.id
_entity.type
_entity.pdbx_description
1 polymer ?
#
loop_
_entity_poly.entity_id
_entity_poly.type
_entity_poly.pdbx_seq_one_letter_code
_entity_poly.pdbx_strand_id
1 'polypeptide(L)'
;MKRGIAGILFAACVTGSCLLFYGGWELLFVGAFCFLFAYLYTGGPYPLSYYGAGDLLVIIFFGFVPVCGTYYVQTLTLTVDVWIASLVSGLTVNTLLIINNYRDRNTDKESNKRTLIVRLGEPFGRYLYLLTGLMASLLCLWFLADGHFYAAFLPQFYLIFHFMTWRKMVRIYTGKALNITFGETARNMLLMGLLLSAGWLLEGF
;
A
#
# COMPACT_ATOMS: atom_id res chain seq x y z
N MET A 1 -20.40 -9.41 16.55
CA MET A 1 -19.10 -9.46 15.81
C MET A 1 -19.01 -10.64 14.83
N LYS A 2 -19.10 -11.91 15.26
CA LYS A 2 -18.93 -13.09 14.39
C LYS A 2 -19.89 -13.16 13.18
N ARG A 3 -21.18 -12.87 13.37
CA ARG A 3 -22.18 -12.82 12.29
C ARG A 3 -21.87 -11.74 11.23
N GLY A 4 -21.32 -10.60 11.66
CA GLY A 4 -20.93 -9.51 10.76
C GLY A 4 -19.72 -9.87 9.91
N ILE A 5 -18.70 -10.50 10.52
CA ILE A 5 -17.53 -11.02 9.79
C ILE A 5 -17.97 -12.05 8.76
N ALA A 6 -18.82 -13.01 9.16
CA ALA A 6 -19.35 -14.02 8.25
C ALA A 6 -20.15 -13.40 7.09
N GLY A 7 -20.99 -12.40 7.36
CA GLY A 7 -21.76 -11.70 6.33
C GLY A 7 -20.88 -10.96 5.32
N ILE A 8 -19.85 -10.23 5.78
CA ILE A 8 -18.92 -9.51 4.91
C ILE A 8 -18.08 -10.50 4.08
N LEU A 9 -17.59 -11.58 4.69
CA LEU A 9 -16.84 -12.60 3.97
C LEU A 9 -17.68 -13.29 2.90
N PHE A 10 -18.93 -13.63 3.22
CA PHE A 10 -19.84 -14.21 2.25
C PHE A 10 -20.10 -13.25 1.08
N ALA A 11 -20.39 -11.97 1.36
CA ALA A 11 -20.58 -10.97 0.33
C ALA A 11 -19.33 -10.81 -0.55
N ALA A 12 -18.14 -10.76 0.05
CA ALA A 12 -16.87 -10.68 -0.67
C ALA A 12 -16.60 -11.93 -1.55
N CYS A 13 -16.93 -13.13 -1.06
CA CYS A 13 -16.82 -14.35 -1.86
C CYS A 13 -17.79 -14.36 -3.04
N VAL A 14 -19.03 -13.91 -2.83
CA VAL A 14 -20.04 -13.84 -3.90
C VAL A 14 -19.62 -12.83 -4.97
N THR A 15 -19.28 -11.61 -4.57
CA THR A 15 -18.84 -10.57 -5.53
C THR A 15 -17.54 -10.95 -6.22
N GLY A 16 -16.57 -11.53 -5.50
CA GLY A 16 -15.33 -12.02 -6.09
C GLY A 16 -15.54 -13.18 -7.07
N SER A 17 -16.48 -14.09 -6.78
CA SER A 17 -16.81 -15.21 -7.69
C SER A 17 -17.42 -14.74 -9.01
N CYS A 18 -18.11 -13.59 -9.04
CA CYS A 18 -18.58 -12.98 -10.28
C CYS A 18 -17.43 -12.60 -11.24
N LEU A 19 -16.22 -12.38 -10.72
CA LEU A 19 -15.05 -12.08 -11.57
C LEU A 19 -14.53 -13.31 -12.32
N LEU A 20 -14.90 -14.53 -11.91
CA LEU A 20 -14.49 -15.77 -12.57
C LEU A 20 -15.02 -15.86 -14.02
N PHE A 21 -16.17 -15.24 -14.29
CA PHE A 21 -16.73 -15.15 -15.64
C PHE A 21 -15.83 -14.36 -16.60
N TYR A 22 -15.00 -13.47 -16.07
CA TYR A 22 -14.12 -12.60 -16.84
C TYR A 22 -12.67 -13.09 -16.82
N GLY A 23 -12.09 -13.32 -15.64
CA GLY A 23 -10.66 -13.63 -15.50
C GLY A 23 -10.29 -15.11 -15.41
N GLY A 24 -11.27 -16.02 -15.45
CA GLY A 24 -11.01 -17.47 -15.39
C GLY A 24 -10.87 -18.04 -13.99
N TRP A 25 -10.59 -19.34 -13.92
CA TRP A 25 -10.54 -20.13 -12.70
C TRP A 25 -9.28 -19.85 -11.86
N GLU A 26 -8.24 -19.30 -12.47
CA GLU A 26 -6.97 -18.92 -11.86
C GLU A 26 -7.16 -17.91 -10.70
N LEU A 27 -8.19 -17.07 -10.78
CA LEU A 27 -8.56 -16.13 -9.72
C LEU A 27 -8.95 -16.83 -8.40
N LEU A 28 -9.37 -18.09 -8.43
CA LEU A 28 -9.63 -18.87 -7.22
C LEU A 28 -8.35 -19.04 -6.38
N PHE A 29 -7.19 -19.23 -7.02
CA PHE A 29 -5.92 -19.31 -6.30
C PHE A 29 -5.55 -17.97 -5.67
N VAL A 30 -5.76 -16.86 -6.40
CA VAL A 30 -5.52 -15.51 -5.87
C VAL A 30 -6.42 -15.25 -4.67
N GLY A 31 -7.70 -15.58 -4.76
CA GLY A 31 -8.64 -15.47 -3.65
C GLY A 31 -8.22 -16.30 -2.43
N ALA A 32 -7.90 -17.58 -2.64
CA ALA A 32 -7.42 -18.47 -1.58
C ALA A 32 -6.14 -17.93 -0.92
N PHE A 33 -5.20 -17.40 -1.70
CA PHE A 33 -3.98 -16.77 -1.21
C PHE A 33 -4.27 -15.54 -0.35
N CYS A 34 -5.17 -14.65 -0.79
CA CYS A 34 -5.63 -13.51 0.00
C CYS A 34 -6.25 -13.94 1.34
N PHE A 35 -7.10 -14.97 1.33
CA PHE A 35 -7.69 -15.52 2.55
C PHE A 35 -6.65 -16.08 3.52
N LEU A 36 -5.71 -16.86 3.00
CA LEU A 36 -4.63 -17.44 3.79
C LEU A 36 -3.80 -16.36 4.47
N PHE A 37 -3.36 -15.35 3.72
CA PHE A 37 -2.52 -14.29 4.26
C PHE A 37 -3.29 -13.31 5.15
N ALA A 38 -4.57 -13.06 4.88
CA ALA A 38 -5.42 -12.31 5.80
C ALA A 38 -5.51 -13.01 7.18
N TYR A 39 -5.63 -14.34 7.19
CA TYR A 39 -5.59 -15.13 8.42
C TYR A 39 -4.20 -15.10 9.08
N LEU A 40 -3.12 -15.38 8.33
CA LEU A 40 -1.76 -15.41 8.87
C LEU A 40 -1.24 -14.04 9.32
N TYR A 41 -1.84 -12.94 8.87
CA TYR A 41 -1.41 -11.60 9.24
C TYR A 41 -1.61 -11.32 10.73
N THR A 42 -2.76 -11.72 11.30
CA THR A 42 -3.13 -11.48 12.70
C THR A 42 -3.41 -12.75 13.50
N GLY A 43 -3.72 -13.86 12.83
CA GLY A 43 -4.04 -15.15 13.42
C GLY A 43 -2.95 -16.20 13.24
N GLY A 44 -3.25 -17.41 13.69
CA GLY A 44 -2.31 -18.53 13.67
C GLY A 44 -1.22 -18.47 14.76
N PRO A 45 -0.36 -19.49 14.83
CA PRO A 45 0.70 -19.57 15.84
C PRO A 45 1.83 -18.54 15.65
N TYR A 46 1.96 -17.97 14.44
CA TYR A 46 3.02 -17.01 14.08
C TYR A 46 2.43 -15.81 13.29
N PRO A 47 1.77 -14.85 13.97
CA PRO A 47 1.12 -13.73 13.30
C PRO A 47 2.16 -12.83 12.63
N LEU A 48 2.11 -12.72 11.30
CA LEU A 48 3.14 -12.04 10.49
C LEU A 48 3.32 -10.56 10.86
N SER A 49 2.25 -9.90 11.34
CA SER A 49 2.29 -8.53 11.86
C SER A 49 3.27 -8.34 13.04
N TYR A 50 3.55 -9.40 13.81
CA TYR A 50 4.48 -9.34 14.95
C TYR A 50 5.94 -9.52 14.54
N TYR A 51 6.20 -9.99 13.31
CA TYR A 51 7.54 -10.34 12.83
C TYR A 51 8.14 -9.34 11.84
N GLY A 52 7.49 -8.19 11.64
CA GLY A 52 8.00 -7.14 10.74
C GLY A 52 7.85 -7.47 9.26
N ALA A 53 7.00 -8.44 8.91
CA ALA A 53 6.67 -8.76 7.52
C ALA A 53 5.62 -7.81 6.90
N GLY A 54 5.08 -6.88 7.70
CA GLY A 54 3.98 -6.00 7.30
C GLY A 54 4.26 -5.21 6.04
N ASP A 55 5.44 -4.60 5.92
CA ASP A 55 5.79 -3.77 4.77
C ASP A 55 5.73 -4.52 3.44
N LEU A 56 6.29 -5.73 3.39
CA LEU A 56 6.25 -6.58 2.20
C LEU A 56 4.81 -7.03 1.88
N LEU A 57 4.05 -7.42 2.91
CA LEU A 57 2.66 -7.84 2.74
C LEU A 57 1.78 -6.70 2.25
N VAL A 58 2.02 -5.46 2.70
CA VAL A 58 1.29 -4.29 2.18
C VAL A 58 1.58 -4.08 0.70
N ILE A 59 2.84 -4.15 0.27
CA ILE A 59 3.19 -4.00 -1.15
C ILE A 59 2.51 -5.08 -2.00
N ILE A 60 2.45 -6.32 -1.52
CA ILE A 60 1.80 -7.42 -2.24
C ILE A 60 0.27 -7.25 -2.27
N PHE A 61 -0.37 -7.13 -1.11
CA PHE A 61 -1.83 -7.22 -0.97
C PHE A 61 -2.57 -5.90 -1.14
N PHE A 62 -1.87 -4.77 -1.12
CA PHE A 62 -2.43 -3.44 -1.42
C PHE A 62 -1.82 -2.80 -2.67
N GLY A 63 -0.75 -3.37 -3.23
CA GLY A 63 -0.16 -2.98 -4.52
C GLY A 63 -0.45 -4.01 -5.61
N PHE A 64 0.38 -5.06 -5.70
CA PHE A 64 0.35 -6.04 -6.79
C PHE A 64 -1.00 -6.73 -6.98
N VAL A 65 -1.55 -7.34 -5.93
CA VAL A 65 -2.79 -8.11 -6.02
C VAL A 65 -3.97 -7.28 -6.53
N PRO A 66 -4.33 -6.13 -5.92
CA PRO A 66 -5.48 -5.37 -6.38
C PRO A 66 -5.26 -4.67 -7.73
N VAL A 67 -4.07 -4.13 -8.00
CA VAL A 67 -3.81 -3.38 -9.24
C VAL A 67 -3.68 -4.33 -10.43
N CYS A 68 -2.83 -5.35 -10.34
CA CYS A 68 -2.68 -6.36 -11.39
C CYS A 68 -3.98 -7.15 -11.57
N GLY A 69 -4.65 -7.53 -10.48
CA GLY A 69 -5.92 -8.26 -10.55
C GLY A 69 -7.02 -7.47 -11.28
N THR A 70 -7.16 -6.18 -10.96
CA THR A 70 -8.13 -5.31 -11.64
C THR A 70 -7.82 -5.17 -13.13
N TYR A 71 -6.56 -4.95 -13.48
CA TYR A 71 -6.14 -4.82 -14.88
C TYR A 71 -6.30 -6.14 -15.66
N TYR A 72 -5.91 -7.26 -15.06
CA TYR A 72 -6.01 -8.58 -15.68
C TYR A 72 -7.46 -8.98 -15.98
N VAL A 73 -8.40 -8.73 -15.06
CA VAL A 73 -9.81 -9.04 -15.29
C VAL A 73 -10.39 -8.23 -16.47
N GLN A 74 -9.85 -7.04 -16.73
CA GLN A 74 -10.32 -6.17 -17.82
C GLN A 74 -9.64 -6.47 -19.17
N THR A 75 -8.37 -6.87 -19.16
CA THR A 75 -7.53 -6.95 -20.37
C THR A 75 -7.02 -8.36 -20.68
N LEU A 76 -7.15 -9.29 -19.73
CA LEU A 76 -6.60 -10.65 -19.76
C LEU A 76 -5.09 -10.73 -20.00
N THR A 77 -4.38 -9.62 -19.75
CA THR A 77 -2.93 -9.53 -19.87
C THR A 77 -2.34 -8.75 -18.70
N LEU A 78 -1.03 -8.79 -18.55
CA LEU A 78 -0.29 -7.98 -17.59
C LEU A 78 0.90 -7.34 -18.31
N THR A 79 0.95 -6.02 -18.31
CA THR A 79 2.06 -5.26 -18.89
C THR A 79 3.05 -4.84 -17.80
N VAL A 80 4.27 -4.50 -18.20
CA VAL A 80 5.29 -3.99 -17.27
C VAL A 80 4.80 -2.73 -16.56
N ASP A 81 4.06 -1.86 -17.25
CA ASP A 81 3.52 -0.63 -16.65
C ASP A 81 2.57 -0.90 -15.49
N VAL A 82 1.78 -1.97 -15.58
CA VAL A 82 0.88 -2.39 -14.49
C VAL A 82 1.67 -2.93 -13.30
N TRP A 83 2.76 -3.67 -13.55
CA TRP A 83 3.69 -4.09 -12.49
C TRP A 83 4.36 -2.89 -11.81
N ILE A 84 4.74 -1.86 -12.57
CA ILE A 84 5.32 -0.63 -12.02
C ILE A 84 4.26 0.18 -11.25
N ALA A 85 3.08 0.40 -11.82
CA ALA A 85 1.98 1.12 -11.18
C ALA A 85 1.52 0.43 -9.89
N SER A 86 1.52 -0.90 -9.86
CA SER A 86 1.18 -1.67 -8.66
C SER A 86 2.24 -1.55 -7.57
N LEU A 87 3.53 -1.51 -7.92
CA LEU A 87 4.61 -1.21 -6.98
C LEU A 87 4.52 0.23 -6.44
N VAL A 88 4.23 1.22 -7.30
CA VAL A 88 3.98 2.62 -6.89
C VAL A 88 2.84 2.69 -5.87
N SER A 89 1.72 2.03 -6.16
CA SER A 89 0.57 1.94 -5.26
C SER A 89 0.96 1.29 -3.92
N GLY A 90 1.60 0.13 -3.97
CA GLY A 90 2.03 -0.63 -2.80
C GLY A 90 2.99 0.16 -1.90
N LEU A 91 3.98 0.84 -2.46
CA LEU A 91 4.90 1.70 -1.72
C LEU A 91 4.17 2.89 -1.09
N THR A 92 3.26 3.53 -1.84
CA THR A 92 2.48 4.66 -1.34
C THR A 92 1.61 4.24 -0.16
N VAL A 93 0.89 3.12 -0.26
CA VAL A 93 0.10 2.56 0.86
C VAL A 93 1.01 2.17 2.02
N ASN A 94 2.21 1.63 1.75
CA ASN A 94 3.15 1.26 2.80
C ASN A 94 3.61 2.46 3.64
N THR A 95 3.66 3.68 3.08
CA THR A 95 3.94 4.88 3.90
C THR A 95 2.96 5.05 5.06
N LEU A 96 1.69 4.64 4.88
CA LEU A 96 0.67 4.68 5.92
C LEU A 96 0.93 3.63 7.02
N LEU A 97 1.39 2.44 6.65
CA LEU A 97 1.81 1.42 7.63
C LEU A 97 3.06 1.87 8.38
N ILE A 98 4.05 2.43 7.68
CA ILE A 98 5.29 2.93 8.29
C ILE A 98 4.98 4.00 9.33
N ILE A 99 4.14 4.99 9.02
CA ILE A 99 3.80 6.04 9.98
C ILE A 99 2.97 5.52 11.15
N ASN A 100 2.13 4.50 10.93
CA ASN A 100 1.41 3.82 11.99
C ASN A 100 2.39 3.13 12.96
N ASN A 101 3.32 2.33 12.43
CA ASN A 101 4.35 1.66 13.21
C ASN A 101 5.29 2.67 13.90
N TYR A 102 5.55 3.82 13.26
CA TYR A 102 6.39 4.87 13.82
C TYR A 102 5.72 5.51 15.04
N ARG A 103 4.42 5.82 14.94
CA ARG A 103 3.61 6.36 16.04
C ARG A 103 3.54 5.39 17.21
N ASP A 104 3.29 4.12 16.93
CA ASP A 104 2.95 3.12 17.95
C ASP A 104 4.18 2.35 18.47
N ARG A 105 5.40 2.71 18.03
CA ARG A 105 6.66 2.01 18.32
C ARG A 105 6.92 1.67 19.79
N ASN A 106 6.53 2.55 20.73
CA ASN A 106 6.75 2.30 22.16
C ASN A 106 5.77 1.23 22.69
N THR A 107 4.49 1.38 22.37
CA THR A 107 3.43 0.44 22.75
C THR A 107 3.60 -0.92 22.05
N ASP A 108 4.05 -0.93 20.79
CA ASP A 108 4.38 -2.14 20.07
C ASP A 108 5.56 -2.88 20.73
N LYS A 109 6.59 -2.16 21.17
CA LYS A 109 7.71 -2.73 21.92
C LYS A 109 7.25 -3.35 23.26
N GLU A 110 6.39 -2.67 24.00
CA GLU A 110 5.79 -3.18 25.25
C GLU A 110 4.94 -4.43 25.02
N SER A 111 4.28 -4.52 23.86
CA SER A 111 3.42 -5.64 23.45
C SER A 111 4.18 -6.78 22.76
N ASN A 112 5.52 -6.78 22.78
CA ASN A 112 6.39 -7.74 22.07
C ASN A 112 6.18 -7.81 20.54
N LYS A 113 5.56 -6.79 19.93
CA LYS A 113 5.49 -6.68 18.46
C LYS A 113 6.82 -6.19 17.93
N ARG A 114 7.46 -6.98 17.08
CA ARG A 114 8.78 -6.70 16.51
C ARG A 114 8.66 -6.14 15.10
N THR A 115 8.00 -4.98 14.96
CA THR A 115 7.96 -4.23 13.69
C THR A 115 9.36 -3.79 13.28
N LEU A 116 9.57 -3.44 12.00
CA LEU A 116 10.88 -2.96 11.53
C LEU A 116 11.39 -1.77 12.33
N ILE A 117 10.50 -0.85 12.70
CA ILE A 117 10.85 0.35 13.48
C ILE A 117 11.22 -0.01 14.92
N VAL A 118 10.57 -1.00 15.54
CA VAL A 118 10.96 -1.48 16.87
C VAL A 118 12.33 -2.15 16.83
N ARG A 119 12.64 -2.91 15.76
CA ARG A 119 13.93 -3.62 15.62
C ARG A 119 15.10 -2.70 15.29
N LEU A 120 14.88 -1.75 14.38
CA LEU A 120 15.94 -0.91 13.80
C LEU A 120 15.96 0.52 14.37
N GLY A 121 14.95 0.89 15.15
CA GLY A 121 14.86 2.15 15.86
C GLY A 121 14.13 3.27 15.10
N GLU A 122 13.90 4.37 15.83
CA GLU A 122 13.25 5.58 15.32
C GLU A 122 13.98 6.20 14.11
N PRO A 123 15.32 6.34 14.09
CA PRO A 123 16.01 6.96 12.97
C PRO A 123 15.77 6.19 11.67
N PHE A 124 15.75 4.86 11.73
CA PHE A 124 15.40 4.02 10.60
C PHE A 124 13.97 4.29 10.13
N GLY A 125 13.00 4.31 11.06
CA GLY A 125 11.59 4.54 10.72
C GLY A 125 11.33 5.87 10.00
N ARG A 126 11.97 6.96 10.43
CA ARG A 126 11.78 8.26 9.77
C ARG A 126 12.36 8.32 8.36
N TYR A 127 13.50 7.66 8.12
CA TYR A 127 14.09 7.62 6.78
C TYR A 127 13.39 6.60 5.89
N LEU A 128 12.92 5.48 6.45
CA LEU A 128 12.09 4.52 5.74
C LEU A 128 10.85 5.21 5.18
N TYR A 129 10.12 6.00 6.00
CA TYR A 129 8.96 6.77 5.53
C TYR A 129 9.31 7.70 4.36
N LEU A 130 10.38 8.48 4.50
CA LEU A 130 10.82 9.42 3.47
C LEU A 130 11.18 8.70 2.17
N LEU A 131 12.06 7.71 2.26
CA LEU A 131 12.58 6.98 1.12
C LEU A 131 11.50 6.17 0.42
N THR A 132 10.55 5.55 1.13
CA THR A 132 9.46 4.81 0.52
C THR A 132 8.57 5.70 -0.35
N GLY A 133 8.16 6.88 0.14
CA GLY A 133 7.39 7.82 -0.69
C GLY A 133 8.21 8.45 -1.82
N LEU A 134 9.51 8.68 -1.60
CA LEU A 134 10.42 9.14 -2.67
C LEU A 134 10.52 8.11 -3.79
N MET A 135 10.75 6.85 -3.45
CA MET A 135 10.80 5.74 -4.41
C MET A 135 9.48 5.59 -5.16
N ALA A 136 8.33 5.67 -4.47
CA ALA A 136 7.02 5.60 -5.11
C ALA A 136 6.85 6.67 -6.20
N SER A 137 7.27 7.92 -5.91
CA SER A 137 7.17 9.01 -6.87
C SER A 137 8.18 8.87 -8.01
N LEU A 138 9.44 8.54 -7.72
CA LEU A 138 10.48 8.39 -8.74
C LEU A 138 10.19 7.22 -9.69
N LEU A 139 9.58 6.14 -9.21
CA LEU A 139 9.16 5.03 -10.06
C LEU A 139 8.16 5.43 -11.13
N CYS A 140 7.34 6.47 -10.91
CA CYS A 140 6.45 6.98 -11.97
C CYS A 140 7.23 7.52 -13.18
N LEU A 141 8.49 7.93 -13.02
CA LEU A 141 9.31 8.38 -14.15
C LEU A 141 9.61 7.25 -15.16
N TRP A 142 9.39 5.98 -14.78
CA TRP A 142 9.42 4.85 -15.70
C TRP A 142 8.51 5.07 -16.92
N PHE A 143 7.32 5.66 -16.70
CA PHE A 143 6.32 5.84 -17.75
C PHE A 143 6.79 6.77 -18.89
N LEU A 144 7.87 7.54 -18.69
CA LEU A 144 8.51 8.29 -19.78
C LEU A 144 9.08 7.40 -20.89
N ALA A 145 9.46 6.16 -20.56
CA ALA A 145 10.01 5.22 -21.53
C ALA A 145 9.02 4.94 -22.68
N ASP A 146 7.73 4.90 -22.35
CA ASP A 146 6.63 4.64 -23.29
C ASP A 146 5.93 5.94 -23.76
N GLY A 147 6.52 7.11 -23.47
CA GLY A 147 6.01 8.41 -23.90
C GLY A 147 4.92 9.00 -22.99
N HIS A 148 4.65 8.36 -21.85
CA HIS A 148 3.60 8.77 -20.92
C HIS A 148 4.06 9.92 -20.00
N PHE A 149 4.11 11.13 -20.57
CA PHE A 149 4.62 12.35 -19.93
C PHE A 149 3.85 12.78 -18.66
N TYR A 150 2.53 12.88 -18.74
CA TYR A 150 1.70 13.30 -17.60
C TYR A 150 1.65 12.22 -16.51
N ALA A 151 1.59 10.94 -16.86
CA ALA A 151 1.66 9.83 -15.89
C ALA A 151 3.00 9.81 -15.13
N ALA A 152 4.08 10.28 -15.74
CA ALA A 152 5.38 10.41 -15.09
C ALA A 152 5.50 11.65 -14.20
N PHE A 153 5.11 12.82 -14.71
CA PHE A 153 5.40 14.11 -14.05
C PHE A 153 4.33 14.57 -13.05
N LEU A 154 3.03 14.29 -13.27
CA LEU A 154 2.00 14.72 -12.32
C LEU A 154 2.17 14.09 -10.93
N PRO A 155 2.50 12.79 -10.79
CA PRO A 155 2.80 12.19 -9.48
C PRO A 155 3.96 12.84 -8.73
N GLN A 156 4.82 13.63 -9.37
CA GLN A 156 5.92 14.31 -8.65
C GLN A 156 5.41 15.38 -7.68
N PHE A 157 4.22 15.95 -7.91
CA PHE A 157 3.60 16.92 -6.98
C PHE A 157 3.28 16.30 -5.61
N TYR A 158 3.11 14.98 -5.52
CA TYR A 158 2.98 14.26 -4.25
C TYR A 158 4.17 14.51 -3.32
N LEU A 159 5.40 14.64 -3.86
CA LEU A 159 6.62 14.79 -3.05
C LEU A 159 6.60 16.02 -2.15
N ILE A 160 5.97 17.11 -2.58
CA ILE A 160 5.83 18.33 -1.79
C ILE A 160 5.10 18.01 -0.49
N PHE A 161 3.94 17.37 -0.59
CA PHE A 161 3.13 17.02 0.57
C PHE A 161 3.75 15.90 1.40
N HIS A 162 4.36 14.90 0.77
CA HIS A 162 5.08 13.82 1.45
C HIS A 162 6.22 14.35 2.30
N PHE A 163 7.05 15.25 1.74
CA PHE A 163 8.15 15.86 2.45
C PHE A 163 7.69 16.76 3.60
N MET A 164 6.60 17.51 3.42
CA MET A 164 5.99 18.31 4.49
C MET A 164 5.51 17.42 5.64
N THR A 165 4.84 16.31 5.34
CA THR A 165 4.38 15.34 6.36
C THR A 165 5.56 14.66 7.04
N TRP A 166 6.62 14.29 6.31
CA TRP A 166 7.85 13.76 6.89
C TRP A 166 8.51 14.75 7.86
N ARG A 167 8.69 16.02 7.46
CA ARG A 167 9.26 17.06 8.35
C ARG A 167 8.42 17.24 9.60
N LYS A 168 7.09 17.22 9.47
CA LYS A 168 6.16 17.32 10.59
C LYS A 168 6.25 16.10 11.51
N MET A 169 6.32 14.90 10.95
CA MET A 169 6.50 13.65 11.68
C MET A 169 7.79 13.67 12.52
N VAL A 170 8.93 14.07 11.90
CA VAL A 170 10.21 14.19 12.60
C VAL A 170 10.15 15.26 13.70
N ARG A 171 9.49 16.40 13.46
CA ARG A 171 9.34 17.47 14.45
C ARG A 171 8.48 17.07 15.65
N ILE A 172 7.37 16.37 15.41
CA ILE A 172 6.48 15.88 16.47
C ILE A 172 7.18 14.75 17.25
N TYR A 173 7.91 13.89 16.55
CA TYR A 173 8.71 12.78 17.06
C TYR A 173 7.94 11.66 17.78
N THR A 174 7.09 11.97 18.76
CA THR A 174 6.36 10.98 19.57
C THR A 174 5.00 11.48 20.05
N GLY A 175 4.15 10.55 20.50
CA GLY A 175 2.89 10.83 21.17
C GLY A 175 1.70 11.02 20.23
N LYS A 176 0.54 11.36 20.81
CA LYS A 176 -0.77 11.40 20.13
C LYS A 176 -0.83 12.43 18.98
N ALA A 177 0.04 13.44 18.99
CA ALA A 177 0.10 14.46 17.94
C ALA A 177 0.44 13.88 16.56
N LEU A 178 1.10 12.70 16.48
CA LEU A 178 1.37 11.98 15.23
C LEU A 178 0.10 11.48 14.51
N ASN A 179 -1.07 11.51 15.15
CA ASN A 179 -2.34 11.21 14.48
C ASN A 179 -2.63 12.20 13.34
N ILE A 180 -2.14 13.44 13.44
CA ILE A 180 -2.26 14.42 12.36
C ILE A 180 -1.48 13.95 11.13
N THR A 181 -0.24 13.48 11.32
CA THR A 181 0.60 13.00 10.21
C THR A 181 0.08 11.71 9.60
N PHE A 182 -0.61 10.86 10.38
CA PHE A 182 -1.33 9.70 9.84
C PHE A 182 -2.44 10.13 8.86
N GLY A 183 -3.28 11.10 9.26
CA GLY A 183 -4.32 11.66 8.39
C GLY A 183 -3.74 12.35 7.14
N GLU A 184 -2.65 13.09 7.28
CA GLU A 184 -1.95 13.68 6.13
C GLU A 184 -1.37 12.62 5.19
N THR A 185 -0.82 11.52 5.73
CA THR A 185 -0.31 10.42 4.90
C THR A 185 -1.43 9.76 4.11
N ALA A 186 -2.61 9.55 4.72
CA ALA A 186 -3.78 9.02 4.01
C ALA A 186 -4.25 9.98 2.91
N ARG A 187 -4.25 11.29 3.15
CA ARG A 187 -4.53 12.31 2.11
C ARG A 187 -3.48 12.26 0.99
N ASN A 188 -2.20 12.16 1.33
CA ASN A 188 -1.12 12.11 0.35
C ASN A 188 -1.23 10.83 -0.51
N MET A 189 -1.62 9.70 0.07
CA MET A 189 -1.91 8.46 -0.65
C MET A 189 -3.04 8.64 -1.66
N LEU A 190 -4.14 9.29 -1.27
CA LEU A 190 -5.22 9.63 -2.19
C LEU A 190 -4.73 10.56 -3.31
N LEU A 191 -3.95 11.58 -2.96
CA LEU A 191 -3.38 12.52 -3.93
C LEU A 191 -2.51 11.81 -4.97
N MET A 192 -1.64 10.88 -4.55
CA MET A 192 -0.84 10.07 -5.47
C MET A 192 -1.72 9.31 -6.47
N GLY A 193 -2.75 8.62 -5.97
CA GLY A 193 -3.69 7.89 -6.83
C GLY A 193 -4.42 8.79 -7.82
N LEU A 194 -4.88 9.97 -7.37
CA LEU A 194 -5.54 10.94 -8.24
C LEU A 194 -4.60 11.52 -9.30
N LEU A 195 -3.37 11.86 -8.94
CA LEU A 195 -2.37 12.41 -9.86
C LEU A 195 -1.96 11.38 -10.91
N LEU A 196 -1.73 10.14 -10.51
CA LEU A 196 -1.37 9.06 -11.44
C LEU A 196 -2.52 8.75 -12.39
N SER A 197 -3.75 8.58 -11.87
CA SER A 197 -4.93 8.37 -12.71
C SER A 197 -5.20 9.53 -13.67
N ALA A 198 -5.07 10.77 -13.22
CA ALA A 198 -5.20 11.94 -14.08
C ALA A 198 -4.12 11.97 -15.15
N GLY A 199 -2.88 11.59 -14.81
CA GLY A 199 -1.78 11.48 -15.77
C GLY A 199 -2.10 10.52 -16.92
N TRP A 200 -2.55 9.31 -16.60
CA TRP A 200 -2.98 8.33 -17.60
C TRP A 200 -4.17 8.81 -18.44
N LEU A 201 -5.15 9.49 -17.84
CA LEU A 201 -6.32 9.99 -18.56
C LEU A 201 -6.02 11.15 -19.51
N LEU A 202 -5.03 11.98 -19.19
CA LEU A 202 -4.66 13.16 -20.00
C LEU A 202 -3.89 12.80 -21.28
N GLU A 203 -3.34 11.59 -21.35
CA GLU A 203 -2.54 11.16 -22.49
C GLU A 203 -3.37 10.58 -23.63
N GLY A 204 -4.64 10.24 -23.36
CA GLY A 204 -5.47 9.52 -24.32
C GLY A 204 -5.06 8.05 -24.41
N PHE A 205 -6.03 7.18 -24.69
CA PHE A 205 -5.79 5.76 -24.94
C PHE A 205 -5.07 5.52 -26.26
#